data_AF-A0A917EHF1-F1
#
_entry.id   AF-A0A917EHF1-F1
#
_cell.length_a   1.000
_cell.length_b   1.000
_cell.length_c   1.000
_cell.angle_alpha   90.00
_cell.angle_beta   90.00
_cell.angle_gamma   90.00
#
_symmetry.space_group_name_H-M   'P 1'
#
loop_
_entity.id
_entity.type
_entity.pdbx_description
1 polymer ?
#
loop_
_entity_poly.entity_id
_entity_poly.type
_entity_poly.pdbx_seq_one_letter_code
_entity_poly.pdbx_strand_id
1 'polypeptide(L)'
;MFSKKSPSFGVQLIVVLAMLIAIRYILGHYFSFWIIPNVLKVSLSFIANTLIGALAGPAISLLVFIVNDVVTALQSGYPFIIWFTLLEAIQGYLYGYFYYGKKLDNRNKQDWIYVIIATTVIMGIGTFFLTPILNQIYQNIPISVQFFAQGRIFKIFEIPFRVIVTMIILPQLQKIPEVKKLMGLS
;
A
#
# COMPACT_ATOMS: atom_id res chain seq x y z
N MET A 1 24.07 -8.39 -2.04
CA MET A 1 23.51 -8.07 -3.38
C MET A 1 22.52 -9.17 -3.75
N PHE A 2 21.25 -9.04 -3.35
CA PHE A 2 20.21 -10.03 -3.68
C PHE A 2 19.47 -9.54 -4.93
N SER A 3 19.80 -10.07 -6.09
CA SER A 3 18.98 -9.89 -7.29
C SER A 3 17.68 -10.66 -7.09
N LYS A 4 16.65 -10.02 -6.51
CA LYS A 4 15.30 -10.57 -6.51
C LYS A 4 14.87 -10.64 -7.98
N LYS A 5 14.77 -11.84 -8.56
CA LYS A 5 14.20 -12.01 -9.91
C LYS A 5 12.79 -11.40 -9.90
N SER A 6 12.59 -10.35 -10.71
CA SER A 6 11.27 -9.77 -10.94
C SER A 6 10.31 -10.85 -11.44
N PRO A 7 9.03 -10.85 -11.01
CA PRO A 7 8.10 -11.86 -11.45
C PRO A 7 7.88 -11.73 -12.96
N SER A 8 7.69 -12.85 -13.65
CA SER A 8 7.36 -12.83 -15.07
C SER A 8 5.96 -12.24 -15.26
N PHE A 9 5.83 -11.30 -16.19
CA PHE A 9 4.58 -10.61 -16.49
C PHE A 9 3.63 -11.51 -17.29
N GLY A 10 3.16 -12.59 -16.66
CA GLY A 10 2.24 -13.55 -17.27
C GLY A 10 0.78 -13.11 -17.17
N VAL A 11 -0.06 -13.64 -18.06
CA VAL A 11 -1.51 -13.33 -18.10
C VAL A 11 -2.18 -13.52 -16.74
N GLN A 12 -1.85 -14.59 -16.02
CA GLN A 12 -2.38 -14.84 -14.68
C GLN A 12 -2.07 -13.70 -13.70
N LEU A 13 -0.82 -13.20 -13.69
CA LEU A 13 -0.42 -12.11 -12.80
C LEU A 13 -1.16 -10.82 -13.17
N ILE A 14 -1.30 -10.50 -14.45
CA ILE A 14 -2.04 -9.32 -14.92
C ILE A 14 -3.49 -9.36 -14.44
N VAL A 15 -4.17 -10.51 -14.62
CA VAL A 15 -5.58 -10.67 -14.21
C VAL A 15 -5.72 -10.53 -12.69
N VAL A 16 -4.82 -11.14 -11.91
CA VAL A 16 -4.81 -10.99 -10.45
C VAL A 16 -4.59 -9.54 -10.03
N LEU A 17 -3.67 -8.82 -10.66
CA LEU A 17 -3.41 -7.41 -10.36
C LEU A 17 -4.59 -6.51 -10.71
N ALA A 18 -5.28 -6.76 -11.83
CA ALA A 18 -6.49 -6.05 -12.21
C ALA A 18 -7.63 -6.27 -11.19
N MET A 19 -7.81 -7.52 -10.74
CA MET A 19 -8.77 -7.83 -9.68
C MET A 19 -8.40 -7.16 -8.35
N LEU A 20 -7.11 -7.11 -8.00
CA LEU A 20 -6.65 -6.44 -6.79
C LEU A 20 -6.84 -4.92 -6.85
N ILE A 21 -6.71 -4.28 -8.01
CA ILE A 21 -7.09 -2.88 -8.20
C ILE A 21 -8.59 -2.68 -7.92
N ALA A 22 -9.45 -3.54 -8.47
CA ALA A 22 -10.88 -3.46 -8.22
C ALA A 22 -11.21 -3.65 -6.72
N ILE A 23 -10.57 -4.62 -6.07
CA ILE A 23 -10.70 -4.84 -4.62
C ILE A 23 -10.21 -3.63 -3.84
N ARG A 24 -9.07 -3.03 -4.22
CA ARG A 24 -8.53 -1.81 -3.59
C ARG A 24 -9.57 -0.69 -3.63
N TYR A 25 -10.23 -0.48 -4.76
CA TYR A 25 -11.27 0.53 -4.91
C TYR A 25 -12.46 0.26 -3.98
N ILE A 26 -12.97 -0.99 -3.96
CA ILE A 26 -14.09 -1.38 -3.10
C ILE A 26 -13.73 -1.19 -1.62
N LEU A 27 -12.56 -1.69 -1.20
CA LEU A 27 -12.09 -1.57 0.18
C LEU A 27 -11.87 -0.09 0.57
N GLY A 28 -11.35 0.72 -0.35
CA GLY A 28 -11.13 2.14 -0.13
C GLY A 28 -12.42 2.93 0.04
N HIS A 29 -13.39 2.68 -0.84
CA HIS A 29 -14.61 3.46 -0.88
C HIS A 29 -15.65 3.00 0.15
N TYR A 30 -15.90 1.69 0.23
CA TYR A 30 -16.99 1.11 1.04
C TYR A 30 -16.54 0.61 2.41
N PHE A 31 -15.29 0.15 2.54
CA PHE A 31 -14.76 -0.41 3.80
C PHE A 31 -13.79 0.55 4.48
N SER A 32 -14.25 1.79 4.66
CA SER A 32 -13.56 2.79 5.48
C SER A 32 -14.40 3.15 6.69
N PHE A 33 -13.79 3.17 7.86
CA PHE A 33 -14.45 3.52 9.11
C PHE A 33 -13.73 4.67 9.82
N TRP A 34 -14.51 5.47 10.53
CA TRP A 34 -14.00 6.55 11.36
C TRP A 34 -13.65 5.99 12.73
N ILE A 35 -12.38 6.09 13.11
CA ILE A 35 -11.92 5.79 14.48
C ILE A 35 -12.16 7.00 15.37
N ILE A 36 -11.81 8.19 14.86
CA ILE A 36 -12.14 9.48 15.49
C ILE A 36 -13.01 10.23 14.49
N PRO A 37 -14.26 10.58 14.85
CA PRO A 37 -15.18 11.29 13.95
C PRO A 37 -14.52 12.52 13.32
N ASN A 38 -14.60 12.64 12.00
CA ASN A 38 -14.06 13.75 11.19
C ASN A 38 -12.54 13.97 11.25
N VAL A 39 -11.79 13.12 11.97
CA VAL A 39 -10.36 13.33 12.24
C VAL A 39 -9.53 12.12 11.81
N LEU A 40 -10.00 10.89 12.01
CA LEU A 40 -9.26 9.68 11.64
C LEU A 40 -10.16 8.69 10.91
N LYS A 41 -10.04 8.67 9.58
CA LYS A 41 -10.63 7.64 8.70
C LYS A 41 -9.56 6.63 8.31
N VAL A 42 -9.81 5.37 8.63
CA VAL A 42 -8.95 4.25 8.24
C VAL A 42 -9.65 3.46 7.15
N SER A 43 -8.89 3.10 6.12
CA SER A 43 -9.35 2.37 4.95
C SER A 43 -8.69 1.00 4.90
N LEU A 44 -9.43 -0.04 4.54
CA LEU A 44 -8.86 -1.37 4.32
C LEU A 44 -8.14 -1.53 2.97
N SER A 45 -8.05 -0.47 2.16
CA SER A 45 -7.34 -0.49 0.86
C SER A 45 -5.86 -0.87 0.96
N PHE A 46 -5.23 -0.69 2.13
CA PHE A 46 -3.85 -1.11 2.35
C PHE A 46 -3.65 -2.62 2.16
N ILE A 47 -4.69 -3.43 2.42
CA ILE A 47 -4.61 -4.89 2.23
C ILE A 47 -4.30 -5.19 0.76
N ALA A 48 -5.07 -4.61 -0.16
CA ALA A 48 -4.85 -4.78 -1.58
C ALA A 48 -3.48 -4.23 -2.01
N ASN A 49 -3.07 -3.08 -1.48
CA ASN A 49 -1.75 -2.49 -1.75
C ASN A 49 -0.60 -3.42 -1.35
N THR A 50 -0.68 -4.01 -0.15
CA THR A 50 0.30 -4.97 0.35
C THR A 50 0.33 -6.23 -0.52
N LEU A 51 -0.83 -6.74 -0.95
CA LEU A 51 -0.91 -7.92 -1.81
C LEU A 51 -0.34 -7.65 -3.21
N ILE A 52 -0.66 -6.50 -3.81
CA ILE A 52 -0.08 -6.07 -5.08
C ILE A 52 1.45 -6.05 -4.97
N GLY A 53 2.00 -5.40 -3.93
CA GLY A 53 3.44 -5.39 -3.71
C GLY A 53 4.04 -6.80 -3.54
N ALA A 54 3.41 -7.63 -2.71
CA ALA A 54 3.88 -8.98 -2.43
C ALA A 54 3.89 -9.90 -3.67
N LEU A 55 2.99 -9.68 -4.63
CA LEU A 55 2.85 -10.49 -5.86
C LEU A 55 3.62 -9.92 -7.05
N ALA A 56 3.57 -8.61 -7.25
CA ALA A 56 4.15 -7.95 -8.42
C ALA A 56 5.64 -7.61 -8.27
N GLY A 57 6.15 -7.55 -7.03
CA GLY A 57 7.50 -7.04 -6.82
C GLY A 57 7.64 -5.54 -7.11
N PRO A 58 8.85 -4.97 -6.93
CA PRO A 58 9.02 -3.52 -6.88
C PRO A 58 8.68 -2.82 -8.20
N ALA A 59 9.18 -3.36 -9.32
CA ALA A 59 9.04 -2.72 -10.63
C ALA A 59 7.60 -2.78 -11.16
N ILE A 60 6.95 -3.94 -11.09
CA ILE A 60 5.57 -4.07 -11.59
C ILE A 60 4.59 -3.40 -10.64
N SER A 61 4.79 -3.49 -9.31
CA SER A 61 3.93 -2.80 -8.34
C SER A 61 3.97 -1.27 -8.54
N LEU A 62 5.15 -0.70 -8.85
CA LEU A 62 5.27 0.71 -9.24
C LEU A 62 4.34 1.05 -10.41
N LEU A 63 4.41 0.28 -11.51
CA LEU A 63 3.57 0.51 -12.70
C LEU A 63 2.08 0.33 -12.40
N VAL A 64 1.72 -0.69 -11.61
CA VAL A 64 0.33 -0.97 -11.20
C VAL A 64 -0.24 0.20 -10.41
N PHE A 65 0.53 0.80 -9.51
CA PHE A 65 0.09 1.95 -8.72
C PHE A 65 -0.06 3.21 -9.57
N ILE A 66 0.82 3.43 -10.56
CA ILE A 66 0.65 4.51 -11.55
C ILE A 66 -0.69 4.35 -12.28
N VAL A 67 -0.94 3.15 -12.83
CA VAL A 67 -2.19 2.86 -13.56
C VAL A 67 -3.39 3.05 -12.64
N ASN A 68 -3.32 2.54 -11.41
CA ASN A 68 -4.39 2.69 -10.43
C ASN A 68 -4.70 4.17 -10.14
N ASP A 69 -3.69 5.00 -9.93
CA ASP A 69 -3.88 6.42 -9.64
C ASP A 69 -4.51 7.16 -10.82
N VAL A 70 -4.03 6.91 -12.04
CA VAL A 70 -4.63 7.49 -13.26
C VAL A 70 -6.10 7.09 -13.40
N VAL A 71 -6.42 5.80 -13.23
CA VAL A 71 -7.81 5.31 -13.28
C VAL A 71 -8.68 5.97 -12.20
N THR A 72 -8.16 6.09 -10.99
CA THR A 72 -8.89 6.71 -9.88
C THR A 72 -9.10 8.20 -10.11
N ALA A 73 -8.10 8.91 -10.63
CA ALA A 73 -8.19 10.33 -10.94
C ALA A 73 -9.25 10.61 -12.01
N LEU A 74 -9.28 9.80 -13.08
CA LEU A 74 -10.29 9.88 -14.13
C LEU A 74 -11.72 9.67 -13.59
N GLN A 75 -11.89 8.81 -12.59
CA GLN A 75 -13.19 8.56 -11.95
C GLN A 75 -13.58 9.64 -10.93
N SER A 76 -12.60 10.34 -10.36
CA SER A 76 -12.81 11.24 -9.22
C SER A 76 -13.43 12.60 -9.60
N GLY A 77 -13.33 13.00 -10.87
CA GLY A 77 -13.75 14.33 -11.35
C GLY A 77 -12.83 15.48 -10.93
N TYR A 78 -11.75 15.22 -10.19
CA TYR A 78 -10.76 16.22 -9.80
C TYR A 78 -9.65 16.40 -10.86
N PRO A 79 -8.99 17.57 -10.92
CA PRO A 79 -7.86 17.78 -11.81
C PRO A 79 -6.74 16.76 -11.55
N PHE A 80 -6.27 16.13 -12.63
CA PHE A 80 -5.14 15.20 -12.56
C PHE A 80 -3.85 15.94 -12.22
N ILE A 81 -3.17 15.52 -11.15
CA ILE A 81 -1.89 16.10 -10.71
C ILE A 81 -0.84 14.98 -10.69
N ILE A 82 0.10 15.05 -11.63
CA ILE A 82 1.13 14.02 -11.86
C ILE A 82 1.97 13.68 -10.61
N TRP A 83 2.14 14.63 -9.69
CA TRP A 83 2.92 14.42 -8.47
C TRP A 83 2.26 13.45 -7.49
N PHE A 84 0.93 13.35 -7.48
CA PHE A 84 0.23 12.32 -6.70
C PHE A 84 0.42 10.94 -7.33
N THR A 85 0.46 10.85 -8.66
CA THR A 85 0.80 9.60 -9.37
C THR A 85 2.23 9.15 -9.06
N LEU A 86 3.19 10.08 -9.01
CA LEU A 86 4.57 9.75 -8.61
C LEU A 86 4.64 9.28 -7.14
N LEU A 87 3.88 9.90 -6.24
CA LEU A 87 3.76 9.46 -4.87
C LEU A 87 3.21 8.04 -4.79
N GLU A 88 2.13 7.73 -5.52
CA GLU A 88 1.56 6.37 -5.60
C GLU A 88 2.55 5.38 -6.20
N ALA A 89 3.31 5.78 -7.22
CA ALA A 89 4.38 4.95 -7.80
C ALA A 89 5.44 4.58 -6.76
N ILE A 90 5.89 5.55 -5.95
CA ILE A 90 6.84 5.32 -4.85
C ILE A 90 6.23 4.37 -3.81
N GLN A 91 4.97 4.55 -3.43
CA GLN A 91 4.30 3.63 -2.52
C GLN A 91 4.26 2.20 -3.09
N GLY A 92 3.85 2.04 -4.34
CA GLY A 92 3.82 0.75 -5.03
C GLY A 92 5.19 0.08 -5.04
N TYR A 93 6.24 0.84 -5.36
CA TYR A 93 7.62 0.35 -5.30
C TYR A 93 8.00 -0.13 -3.90
N LEU A 94 7.70 0.64 -2.85
CA LEU A 94 8.04 0.27 -1.48
C LEU A 94 7.30 -0.99 -1.01
N TYR A 95 6.00 -1.11 -1.27
CA TYR A 95 5.26 -2.35 -1.00
C TYR A 95 5.91 -3.55 -1.71
N GLY A 96 6.28 -3.39 -2.97
CA GLY A 96 6.98 -4.43 -3.72
C GLY A 96 8.37 -4.76 -3.17
N TYR A 97 9.14 -3.74 -2.77
CA TYR A 97 10.48 -3.90 -2.21
C TYR A 97 10.48 -4.69 -0.90
N PHE A 98 9.59 -4.35 0.02
CA PHE A 98 9.50 -5.01 1.31
C PHE A 98 8.86 -6.41 1.22
N TYR A 99 7.70 -6.56 0.57
CA TYR A 99 6.93 -7.80 0.71
C TYR A 99 7.24 -8.88 -0.34
N TYR A 100 7.70 -8.54 -1.54
CA TYR A 100 7.97 -9.54 -2.58
C TYR A 100 9.16 -10.45 -2.23
N GLY A 101 9.00 -11.76 -2.43
CA GLY A 101 10.03 -12.74 -2.13
C GLY A 101 10.35 -12.89 -0.63
N LYS A 102 9.52 -12.35 0.27
CA LYS A 102 9.67 -12.53 1.72
C LYS A 102 8.69 -13.56 2.25
N LYS A 103 9.23 -14.67 2.78
CA LYS A 103 8.45 -15.64 3.57
C LYS A 103 8.17 -15.02 4.92
N LEU A 104 6.90 -14.96 5.31
CA LEU A 104 6.47 -14.42 6.60
C LEU A 104 5.81 -15.54 7.41
N ASP A 105 6.20 -15.68 8.67
CA ASP A 105 5.59 -16.60 9.62
C ASP A 105 5.03 -15.83 10.83
N ASN A 106 3.79 -16.11 11.18
CA ASN A 106 3.12 -15.55 12.36
C ASN A 106 3.77 -15.92 13.68
N ARG A 107 4.51 -17.04 13.72
CA ARG A 107 5.20 -17.50 14.92
C ARG A 107 6.55 -16.80 15.12
N ASN A 108 7.12 -16.23 14.07
CA ASN A 108 8.45 -15.65 14.11
C ASN A 108 8.42 -14.15 14.49
N LYS A 109 9.01 -13.80 15.63
CA LYS A 109 9.11 -12.42 16.10
C LYS A 109 9.88 -11.50 15.14
N GLN A 110 10.85 -12.03 14.39
CA GLN A 110 11.63 -11.23 13.43
C GLN A 110 10.75 -10.74 12.27
N ASP A 111 9.79 -11.54 11.83
CA ASP A 111 8.88 -11.18 10.74
C ASP A 111 7.90 -10.10 11.18
N TRP A 112 7.43 -10.16 12.42
CA TRP A 112 6.64 -9.07 13.02
C TRP A 112 7.40 -7.74 13.01
N ILE A 113 8.66 -7.73 13.47
CA ILE A 113 9.49 -6.53 13.46
C ILE A 113 9.71 -6.03 12.02
N TYR A 114 9.94 -6.94 11.08
CA TYR A 114 10.09 -6.60 9.67
C TYR A 114 8.85 -5.90 9.11
N VAL A 115 7.64 -6.44 9.38
CA VAL A 115 6.38 -5.85 8.91
C VAL A 115 6.12 -4.49 9.57
N ILE A 116 6.48 -4.33 10.85
CA ILE A 116 6.41 -3.03 11.55
C ILE A 116 7.29 -2.00 10.85
N ILE A 117 8.56 -2.34 10.59
CA ILE A 117 9.51 -1.45 9.91
C ILE A 117 9.01 -1.11 8.51
N ALA A 118 8.61 -2.11 7.73
CA ALA A 118 8.10 -1.93 6.36
C ALA A 118 6.88 -0.98 6.35
N THR A 119 5.88 -1.24 7.18
CA THR A 119 4.67 -0.42 7.29
C THR A 119 4.99 1.01 7.71
N THR A 120 5.89 1.16 8.68
CA THR A 120 6.30 2.47 9.20
C THR A 120 7.05 3.28 8.14
N VAL A 121 7.96 2.66 7.39
CA VAL A 121 8.69 3.33 6.30
C VAL A 121 7.74 3.73 5.18
N ILE A 122 6.84 2.84 4.76
CA ILE A 122 5.86 3.11 3.71
C ILE A 122 4.95 4.29 4.11
N MET A 123 4.39 4.25 5.32
CA MET A 123 3.53 5.34 5.81
C MET A 123 4.33 6.62 6.08
N GLY A 124 5.55 6.51 6.61
CA GLY A 124 6.44 7.64 6.87
C GLY A 124 6.69 8.43 5.60
N ILE A 125 7.12 7.75 4.53
CA ILE A 125 7.41 8.38 3.23
C ILE A 125 6.12 8.86 2.57
N GLY A 126 5.12 7.99 2.40
CA GLY A 126 3.90 8.33 1.65
C GLY A 126 2.97 9.26 2.42
N THR A 127 2.48 8.79 3.56
CA THR A 127 1.39 9.44 4.32
C THR A 127 1.87 10.63 5.15
N PHE A 128 3.04 10.54 5.80
CA PHE A 128 3.50 11.59 6.71
C PHE A 128 4.44 12.61 6.06
N PHE A 129 5.12 12.27 4.96
CA PHE A 129 6.07 13.18 4.33
C PHE A 129 5.59 13.71 2.98
N LEU A 130 5.40 12.85 1.97
CA LEU A 130 5.08 13.29 0.61
C LEU A 130 3.67 13.88 0.51
N THR A 131 2.66 13.23 1.10
CA THR A 131 1.26 13.69 0.97
C THR A 131 1.05 15.10 1.55
N PRO A 132 1.54 15.46 2.76
CA PRO A 132 1.39 16.81 3.29
C PRO A 132 2.05 17.88 2.44
N ILE A 133 3.24 17.60 1.90
CA ILE A 133 3.98 18.51 1.02
C ILE A 133 3.17 18.77 -0.25
N LEU A 134 2.66 17.73 -0.91
CA LEU A 134 1.84 17.89 -2.11
C LEU A 134 0.54 18.64 -1.81
N ASN A 135 -0.13 18.33 -0.71
CA ASN A 135 -1.35 19.04 -0.30
C ASN A 135 -1.06 20.52 0.02
N GLN A 136 0.11 20.85 0.59
CA GLN A 136 0.49 22.24 0.80
C GLN A 136 0.70 22.98 -0.52
N ILE A 137 1.39 22.37 -1.49
CA ILE A 137 1.71 23.01 -2.78
C ILE A 137 0.46 23.16 -3.65
N TYR A 138 -0.37 22.12 -3.75
CA TYR A 138 -1.46 22.07 -4.72
C TYR A 138 -2.82 22.47 -4.15
N GLN A 139 -3.05 22.25 -2.85
CA GLN A 139 -4.31 22.55 -2.19
C GLN A 139 -4.20 23.74 -1.22
N ASN A 140 -3.00 24.31 -1.06
CA ASN A 140 -2.71 25.43 -0.15
C ASN A 140 -3.11 25.16 1.31
N ILE A 141 -3.13 23.88 1.73
CA ILE A 141 -3.48 23.50 3.10
C ILE A 141 -2.21 23.49 3.97
N PRO A 142 -2.11 24.33 5.02
CA PRO A 142 -0.93 24.36 5.88
C PRO A 142 -0.66 23.01 6.54
N ILE A 143 0.61 22.61 6.63
CA ILE A 143 1.01 21.33 7.24
C ILE A 143 0.50 21.20 8.68
N SER A 144 0.54 22.27 9.48
CA SER A 144 0.03 22.27 10.85
C SER A 144 -1.45 21.87 10.91
N VAL A 145 -2.28 22.41 10.01
CA VAL A 145 -3.69 22.07 9.91
C VAL A 145 -3.87 20.61 9.51
N GLN A 146 -3.07 20.10 8.57
CA GLN A 146 -3.15 18.70 8.16
C GLN A 146 -2.79 17.73 9.31
N PHE A 147 -1.79 18.07 10.13
CA PHE A 147 -1.35 17.21 11.23
C PHE A 147 -2.26 17.28 12.45
N PHE A 148 -2.65 18.48 12.86
CA PHE A 148 -3.39 18.70 14.11
C PHE A 148 -4.91 18.77 13.92
N ALA A 149 -5.39 19.47 12.89
CA ALA A 149 -6.83 19.64 12.68
C ALA A 149 -7.46 18.50 11.87
N GLN A 150 -6.80 18.06 10.79
CA GLN A 150 -7.23 16.89 10.00
C GLN A 150 -6.75 15.55 10.58
N GLY A 151 -6.08 15.58 11.74
CA GLY A 151 -5.76 14.39 12.49
C GLY A 151 -4.73 13.45 11.87
N ARG A 152 -3.91 13.91 10.91
CA ARG A 152 -2.92 13.03 10.27
C ARG A 152 -1.96 12.41 11.29
N ILE A 153 -1.65 13.10 12.39
CA ILE A 153 -0.82 12.55 13.48
C ILE A 153 -1.43 11.27 14.08
N PHE A 154 -2.76 11.15 14.11
CA PHE A 154 -3.45 9.99 14.66
C PHE A 154 -3.36 8.76 13.73
N LYS A 155 -2.90 8.90 12.48
CA LYS A 155 -2.58 7.75 11.62
C LYS A 155 -1.45 6.88 12.16
N ILE A 156 -0.71 7.33 13.18
CA ILE A 156 0.26 6.47 13.85
C ILE A 156 -0.40 5.25 14.51
N PHE A 157 -1.65 5.40 14.98
CA PHE A 157 -2.45 4.32 15.54
C PHE A 157 -2.92 3.31 14.48
N GLU A 158 -2.89 3.69 13.21
CA GLU A 158 -3.19 2.79 12.09
C GLU A 158 -2.03 1.81 11.84
N ILE A 159 -0.80 2.13 12.24
CA ILE A 159 0.38 1.28 11.99
C ILE A 159 0.24 -0.09 12.68
N PRO A 160 -0.01 -0.20 14.01
CA PRO A 160 -0.19 -1.50 14.65
C PRO A 160 -1.33 -2.32 14.02
N PHE A 161 -2.44 -1.65 13.67
CA PHE A 161 -3.59 -2.29 13.03
C PHE A 161 -3.19 -2.89 11.67
N ARG A 162 -2.53 -2.11 10.81
CA ARG A 162 -2.04 -2.59 9.50
C ARG A 162 -1.06 -3.74 9.63
N VAL A 163 -0.17 -3.69 10.61
CA VAL A 163 0.81 -4.76 10.88
C VAL A 163 0.09 -6.05 11.24
N ILE A 164 -0.85 -6.00 12.20
CA ILE A 164 -1.62 -7.17 12.65
C ILE A 164 -2.38 -7.78 11.47
N VAL A 165 -3.12 -6.96 10.72
CA VAL A 165 -3.88 -7.44 9.55
C VAL A 165 -2.96 -8.04 8.48
N THR A 166 -1.81 -7.40 8.21
CA THR A 166 -0.84 -7.90 7.25
C THR A 166 -0.28 -9.26 7.67
N MET A 167 0.05 -9.43 8.95
CA MET A 167 0.51 -10.71 9.50
C MET A 167 -0.61 -11.77 9.54
N ILE A 168 -1.87 -11.39 9.71
CA ILE A 168 -2.96 -12.37 9.60
C ILE A 168 -3.14 -12.84 8.14
N ILE A 169 -2.99 -11.95 7.16
CA ILE A 169 -3.32 -12.24 5.75
C ILE A 169 -2.15 -12.85 4.98
N LEU A 170 -0.98 -12.20 4.94
CA LEU A 170 0.12 -12.61 4.06
C LEU A 170 0.63 -14.04 4.34
N PRO A 171 0.96 -14.42 5.58
CA PRO A 171 1.38 -15.78 5.92
C PRO A 171 0.35 -16.86 5.55
N GLN A 172 -0.95 -16.57 5.63
CA GLN A 172 -1.99 -17.54 5.25
C GLN A 172 -2.05 -17.71 3.74
N LEU A 173 -1.94 -16.61 2.99
CA LEU A 173 -1.88 -16.66 1.53
C LEU A 173 -0.61 -17.35 1.01
N GLN A 174 0.51 -17.23 1.72
CA GLN A 174 1.76 -17.92 1.38
C GLN A 174 1.70 -19.44 1.56
N LYS A 175 0.69 -19.97 2.26
CA LYS A 175 0.45 -21.42 2.33
C LYS A 175 -0.15 -21.98 1.04
N ILE A 176 -0.81 -21.13 0.24
CA ILE A 176 -1.42 -21.53 -1.03
C ILE A 176 -0.30 -21.62 -2.08
N PRO A 177 -0.04 -22.80 -2.67
CA PRO A 177 1.09 -23.02 -3.57
C PRO A 177 1.13 -22.07 -4.78
N GLU A 178 -0.03 -21.80 -5.38
CA GLU A 178 -0.18 -20.95 -6.56
C GLU A 178 0.20 -19.50 -6.24
N VAL A 179 -0.27 -19.00 -5.09
CA VAL A 179 0.02 -17.64 -4.62
C VAL A 179 1.47 -17.51 -4.21
N LYS A 180 2.00 -18.52 -3.51
CA LYS A 180 3.41 -18.60 -3.11
C LYS A 180 4.35 -18.50 -4.31
N LYS A 181 4.03 -19.22 -5.40
CA LYS A 181 4.79 -19.16 -6.66
C LYS A 181 4.76 -17.76 -7.27
N LEU A 182 3.61 -17.08 -7.27
CA LEU A 182 3.49 -15.70 -7.77
C LEU A 182 4.28 -14.70 -6.91
N MET A 183 4.37 -14.92 -5.59
CA MET A 183 5.17 -14.08 -4.68
C MET A 183 6.69 -14.27 -4.82
N GLY A 184 7.15 -15.06 -5.79
CA GLY A 184 8.57 -15.37 -5.99
C GLY A 184 9.14 -16.28 -4.91
N LEU A 185 8.29 -17.03 -4.20
CA LEU A 185 8.67 -17.96 -3.14
C LEU A 185 8.64 -19.39 -3.70
N SER A 186 9.81 -20.03 -3.83
CA SER A 186 9.92 -21.49 -4.03
C SER A 186 9.73 -22.22 -2.71
#